data_AF-A0A235I7A0-F1
#
_entry.id   AF-A0A235I7A0-F1
#
_cell.length_a   1.000
_cell.length_b   1.000
_cell.length_c   1.000
_cell.angle_alpha   90.00
_cell.angle_beta   90.00
_cell.angle_gamma   90.00
#
_symmetry.space_group_name_H-M   'P 1'
#
loop_
_entity.id
_entity.type
_entity.pdbx_description
1 polymer ?
#
loop_
_entity_poly.entity_id
_entity_poly.type
_entity_poly.pdbx_seq_one_letter_code
_entity_poly.pdbx_strand_id
1 'polypeptide(L)'
;MAMKSLRVSPEKLEKVKRAFERTGLTQNEFASEVDLRTRQPIGNFLAGKPVKHQVFKEICFKLDLDWQEVADLSQDTQPETEQFQGTTSENPNFVGREDAIAHLNNLVNKGAKVILIQAEGGVGKTKLAKKWFERQGLKMLELSFPTMLEQLKSELHTQKIGFLINNLESSLINGQFIESHQIDYVELLKSLADTSVKSITFITSREPLHDDRLKSEDIKSYHLEGLKVDAWKDFFKINNINIDIDAISEINQAYGGNAEAMSLICADIKGEEFKGDLNAYWQKYKNDLLINAKLENLVKRQFDKLKRDNAQAYKLLCRLGCYRYQYISVISEKGVFCLLWDERNKGRFIRDLKNRALVKFSSEGYYLYEVIRQEAIERLKLTNDWKQCHAEAGIFLSTLISNNCQTIIPKINCTKVNDAQEQMYLNIESAETAVKQELTKQEIMALEVVYHAMEFYGSDSFEELRKDPKVLDNPFLKTIRNMVFEYVDCYSNLGIVLYQFALSTQVLAIIDDREGNFVASSKEFEYYQRSLKVSQCFFQTALLIATRVKEDKLMINLLRSLAECQDYTGIFIHQITKINESKEAFDQIKVNLEKAVQIFDKLSFEQQIDEVKQAIHSLKTNEEYYTTFIATFLT
;
A
#
# COMPACT_ATOMS: atom_id res chain seq x y z
N MET A 1 -44.88 -26.26 -9.73
CA MET A 1 -45.35 -27.16 -10.82
C MET A 1 -44.19 -28.08 -11.21
N ALA A 2 -44.41 -29.39 -11.35
CA ALA A 2 -43.37 -30.25 -11.93
C ALA A 2 -43.15 -29.81 -13.39
N MET A 3 -41.94 -29.34 -13.74
CA MET A 3 -41.62 -29.02 -15.13
C MET A 3 -41.91 -30.25 -15.99
N LYS A 4 -42.86 -30.11 -16.91
CA LYS A 4 -43.32 -31.20 -17.78
C LYS A 4 -42.12 -31.80 -18.53
N SER A 5 -42.10 -33.12 -18.69
CA SER A 5 -41.11 -33.77 -19.54
C SER A 5 -41.25 -33.28 -20.98
N LEU A 6 -40.13 -32.87 -21.59
CA LEU A 6 -40.06 -32.44 -22.99
C LEU A 6 -39.81 -33.64 -23.90
N ARG A 7 -40.30 -33.59 -25.12
CA ARG A 7 -39.97 -34.55 -26.18
C ARG A 7 -39.51 -33.80 -27.43
N VAL A 8 -38.69 -34.45 -28.23
CA VAL A 8 -38.24 -33.90 -29.53
C VAL A 8 -39.45 -33.88 -30.47
N SER A 9 -39.64 -32.78 -31.19
CA SER A 9 -40.66 -32.66 -32.24
C SER A 9 -40.45 -33.75 -33.31
N PRO A 10 -41.52 -34.43 -33.77
CA PRO A 10 -41.41 -35.46 -34.81
C PRO A 10 -40.65 -34.97 -36.07
N GLU A 11 -40.84 -33.70 -36.44
CA GLU A 11 -40.19 -33.07 -37.59
C GLU A 11 -38.67 -32.84 -37.40
N LYS A 12 -38.22 -32.77 -36.14
CA LYS A 12 -36.82 -32.47 -35.77
C LYS A 12 -36.06 -33.70 -35.30
N LEU A 13 -36.70 -34.87 -35.25
CA LEU A 13 -36.09 -36.11 -34.75
C LEU A 13 -34.86 -36.53 -35.56
N GLU A 14 -34.91 -36.39 -36.88
CA GLU A 14 -33.76 -36.69 -37.75
C GLU A 14 -32.61 -35.68 -37.59
N LYS A 15 -32.90 -34.39 -37.33
CA LYS A 15 -31.87 -33.37 -37.01
C LYS A 15 -31.12 -33.77 -35.73
N VAL A 16 -31.87 -34.20 -34.71
CA VAL A 16 -31.33 -34.64 -33.42
C VAL A 16 -30.47 -35.90 -33.54
N LYS A 17 -30.93 -36.92 -34.29
CA LYS A 17 -30.14 -38.14 -34.50
C LYS A 17 -28.82 -37.87 -35.23
N ARG A 18 -28.84 -37.03 -36.27
CA ARG A 18 -27.62 -36.63 -36.99
C ARG A 18 -26.66 -35.84 -36.10
N ALA A 19 -27.17 -34.97 -35.23
CA ALA A 19 -26.33 -34.26 -34.26
C ALA A 19 -25.66 -35.23 -33.29
N PHE A 20 -26.38 -36.25 -32.82
CA PHE A 20 -25.83 -37.31 -31.99
C PHE A 20 -24.78 -38.16 -32.73
N GLU A 21 -25.03 -38.55 -33.98
CA GLU A 21 -24.06 -39.31 -34.80
C GLU A 21 -22.73 -38.57 -34.99
N ARG A 22 -22.75 -37.23 -35.09
CA ARG A 22 -21.52 -36.42 -35.21
C ARG A 22 -20.62 -36.47 -33.98
N THR A 23 -21.15 -36.84 -32.82
CA THR A 23 -20.35 -36.97 -31.59
C THR A 23 -19.40 -38.18 -31.66
N GLY A 24 -19.74 -39.21 -32.45
CA GLY A 24 -19.00 -40.47 -32.49
C GLY A 24 -19.12 -41.33 -31.23
N LEU A 25 -19.94 -40.92 -30.25
CA LEU A 25 -20.08 -41.58 -28.95
C LEU A 25 -21.23 -42.60 -28.95
N THR A 26 -21.10 -43.65 -28.16
CA THR A 26 -22.22 -44.54 -27.85
C THR A 26 -23.20 -43.85 -26.88
N GLN A 27 -24.45 -44.32 -26.82
CA GLN A 27 -25.45 -43.76 -25.88
C GLN A 27 -25.03 -43.89 -24.40
N ASN A 28 -24.16 -44.87 -24.06
CA ASN A 28 -23.63 -45.03 -22.72
C ASN A 28 -22.55 -43.99 -22.42
N GLU A 29 -21.60 -43.79 -23.33
CA GLU A 29 -20.52 -42.80 -23.18
C GLU A 29 -21.10 -41.38 -23.15
N PHE A 30 -22.03 -41.09 -24.05
CA PHE A 30 -22.71 -39.79 -24.07
C PHE A 30 -23.54 -39.57 -22.80
N ALA A 31 -24.18 -40.61 -22.24
CA ALA A 31 -24.88 -40.49 -20.96
C ALA A 31 -23.92 -40.13 -19.82
N SER A 32 -22.70 -40.69 -19.82
CA SER A 32 -21.66 -40.31 -18.85
C SER A 32 -21.18 -38.86 -19.05
N GLU A 33 -21.10 -38.36 -20.28
CA GLU A 33 -20.71 -36.97 -20.54
C GLU A 33 -21.75 -35.92 -20.10
N VAL A 34 -23.02 -36.32 -19.95
CA VAL A 34 -24.10 -35.46 -19.44
C VAL A 34 -24.52 -35.85 -18.01
N ASP A 35 -23.62 -36.49 -17.26
CA ASP A 35 -23.78 -36.90 -15.85
C ASP A 35 -25.02 -37.77 -15.55
N LEU A 36 -25.45 -38.58 -16.52
CA LEU A 36 -26.54 -39.53 -16.36
C LEU A 36 -26.02 -40.91 -15.97
N ARG A 37 -26.61 -41.47 -14.90
CA ARG A 37 -26.30 -42.83 -14.41
C ARG A 37 -26.75 -43.95 -15.36
N THR A 38 -27.64 -43.67 -16.32
CA THR A 38 -28.17 -44.66 -17.26
C THR A 38 -28.33 -44.05 -18.65
N ARG A 39 -28.17 -44.87 -19.71
CA ARG A 39 -28.42 -44.45 -21.10
C ARG A 39 -29.89 -44.22 -21.46
N GLN A 40 -30.82 -44.58 -20.57
CA GLN A 40 -32.25 -44.56 -20.84
C GLN A 40 -32.78 -43.19 -21.28
N PRO A 41 -32.36 -42.04 -20.69
CA PRO A 41 -32.80 -40.73 -21.13
C PRO A 41 -32.28 -40.36 -22.52
N ILE A 42 -31.06 -40.78 -22.88
CA ILE A 42 -30.49 -40.60 -24.23
C ILE A 42 -31.31 -41.39 -25.25
N GLY A 43 -31.61 -42.66 -24.94
CA GLY A 43 -32.46 -43.49 -25.78
C GLY A 43 -33.88 -42.92 -25.95
N ASN A 44 -34.46 -42.37 -24.88
CA ASN A 44 -35.76 -41.70 -24.94
C ASN A 44 -35.72 -40.42 -25.79
N PHE A 45 -34.66 -39.62 -25.66
CA PHE A 45 -34.45 -38.40 -26.43
C PHE A 45 -34.34 -38.67 -27.93
N LEU A 46 -33.51 -39.64 -28.32
CA LEU A 46 -33.30 -40.05 -29.72
C LEU A 46 -34.53 -40.76 -30.34
N ALA A 47 -35.43 -41.26 -29.50
CA ALA A 47 -36.70 -41.87 -29.92
C ALA A 47 -37.89 -40.90 -29.88
N GLY A 48 -37.70 -39.62 -29.56
CA GLY A 48 -38.78 -38.63 -29.47
C GLY A 48 -39.74 -38.89 -28.31
N LYS A 49 -39.32 -39.62 -27.29
CA LYS A 49 -40.10 -39.90 -26.07
C LYS A 49 -39.86 -38.80 -25.02
N PRO A 50 -40.78 -38.63 -24.06
CA PRO A 50 -40.61 -37.62 -23.02
C PRO A 50 -39.37 -37.87 -22.15
N VAL A 51 -38.57 -36.83 -21.97
CA VAL A 51 -37.37 -36.76 -21.13
C VAL A 51 -37.55 -35.60 -20.15
N LYS A 52 -37.03 -35.74 -18.93
CA LYS A 52 -37.11 -34.66 -17.93
C LYS A 52 -36.53 -33.38 -18.51
N HIS A 53 -37.21 -32.25 -18.30
CA HIS A 53 -36.86 -30.95 -18.87
C HIS A 53 -35.36 -30.58 -18.73
N GLN A 54 -34.78 -30.75 -17.55
CA GLN A 54 -33.35 -30.50 -17.30
C GLN A 54 -32.44 -31.40 -18.14
N VAL A 55 -32.75 -32.70 -18.20
CA VAL A 55 -31.97 -33.68 -18.99
C VAL A 55 -32.11 -33.41 -20.49
N PHE A 56 -33.29 -32.97 -20.94
CA PHE A 56 -33.53 -32.59 -22.33
C PHE A 56 -32.65 -31.40 -22.73
N LYS A 57 -32.57 -30.36 -21.88
CA LYS A 57 -31.70 -29.19 -22.10
C LYS A 57 -30.23 -29.56 -22.10
N GLU A 58 -29.80 -30.40 -21.17
CA GLU A 58 -28.40 -30.85 -21.08
C GLU A 58 -27.96 -31.61 -22.33
N ILE A 59 -28.81 -32.51 -22.83
CA ILE A 59 -28.54 -33.24 -24.07
C ILE A 59 -28.49 -32.27 -25.26
N CYS A 60 -29.41 -31.29 -25.35
CA CYS A 60 -29.39 -30.30 -26.43
C CYS A 60 -28.14 -29.42 -26.37
N PHE A 61 -27.76 -28.94 -25.19
CA PHE A 61 -26.54 -28.16 -24.98
C PHE A 61 -25.29 -28.92 -25.43
N LYS A 62 -25.17 -30.19 -25.05
CA LYS A 62 -24.04 -31.03 -25.42
C LYS A 62 -24.01 -31.39 -26.92
N LEU A 63 -25.16 -31.42 -27.57
CA LEU A 63 -25.29 -31.63 -29.02
C LEU A 63 -25.22 -30.33 -29.84
N ASP A 64 -24.97 -29.17 -29.21
CA ASP A 64 -24.99 -27.85 -29.83
C ASP A 64 -26.31 -27.57 -30.57
N LEU A 65 -27.43 -27.88 -29.91
CA LEU A 65 -28.78 -27.69 -30.40
C LEU A 65 -29.53 -26.70 -29.50
N ASP A 66 -30.26 -25.77 -30.11
CA ASP A 66 -31.26 -25.00 -29.37
C ASP A 66 -32.44 -25.90 -28.99
N TRP A 67 -32.62 -26.09 -27.68
CA TRP A 67 -33.68 -26.93 -27.13
C TRP A 67 -35.08 -26.42 -27.48
N GLN A 68 -35.26 -25.11 -27.71
CA GLN A 68 -36.55 -24.49 -28.06
C GLN A 68 -36.96 -24.80 -29.50
N GLU A 69 -35.98 -24.94 -30.40
CA GLU A 69 -36.23 -25.29 -31.81
C GLU A 69 -36.57 -26.77 -32.01
N VAL A 70 -36.03 -27.64 -31.15
CA VAL A 70 -36.17 -29.10 -31.30
C VAL A 70 -37.26 -29.71 -30.42
N ALA A 71 -37.72 -29.01 -29.39
CA ALA A 71 -38.81 -29.47 -28.54
C ALA A 71 -40.18 -29.37 -29.24
N ASP A 72 -41.06 -30.33 -28.97
CA ASP A 72 -42.46 -30.26 -29.36
C ASP A 72 -43.22 -29.33 -28.40
N LEU A 73 -43.36 -28.06 -28.78
CA LEU A 73 -44.07 -27.03 -28.02
C LEU A 73 -45.56 -26.91 -28.40
N SER A 74 -46.08 -27.80 -29.26
CA SER A 74 -47.40 -27.67 -29.88
C SER A 74 -48.59 -28.16 -29.03
N GLN A 75 -48.44 -28.35 -27.72
CA GLN A 75 -49.53 -28.70 -26.79
C GLN A 75 -49.69 -27.73 -25.60
N ASP A 76 -49.41 -26.44 -25.79
CA ASP A 76 -49.68 -25.39 -24.80
C ASP A 76 -51.00 -24.64 -25.04
N THR A 77 -52.08 -25.35 -25.40
CA THR A 77 -53.41 -24.71 -25.50
C THR A 77 -54.54 -25.65 -25.14
N GLN A 78 -54.91 -25.68 -23.85
CA GLN A 78 -56.31 -25.58 -23.41
C GLN A 78 -56.35 -24.91 -22.01
N PRO A 79 -57.15 -23.84 -21.83
CA PRO A 79 -57.47 -23.30 -20.53
C PRO A 79 -58.63 -24.11 -19.93
N GLU A 80 -58.34 -24.96 -18.94
CA GLU A 80 -59.40 -25.45 -18.07
C GLU A 80 -59.68 -24.38 -17.01
N THR A 81 -60.75 -23.63 -17.25
CA THR A 81 -61.54 -22.98 -16.21
C THR A 81 -62.01 -24.03 -15.22
N GLU A 82 -61.29 -24.18 -14.10
CA GLU A 82 -61.85 -24.83 -12.91
C GLU A 82 -62.16 -23.77 -11.86
N GLN A 83 -63.45 -23.53 -11.74
CA GLN A 83 -64.08 -22.85 -10.63
C GLN A 83 -63.67 -23.55 -9.32
N PHE A 84 -63.36 -22.74 -8.32
CA PHE A 84 -63.18 -23.17 -6.94
C PHE A 84 -64.41 -23.97 -6.47
N GLN A 85 -64.27 -25.30 -6.42
CA GLN A 85 -65.09 -26.16 -5.57
C GLN A 85 -64.15 -27.10 -4.82
N GLY A 86 -64.13 -26.94 -3.49
CA GLY A 86 -63.32 -27.77 -2.63
C GLY A 86 -63.75 -29.23 -2.72
N THR A 87 -62.82 -30.10 -3.12
CA THR A 87 -62.75 -31.49 -2.67
C THR A 87 -61.30 -31.95 -2.77
N THR A 88 -60.86 -32.65 -1.73
CA THR A 88 -59.56 -33.30 -1.59
C THR A 88 -59.36 -34.37 -2.67
N SER A 89 -58.68 -34.01 -3.77
CA SER A 89 -58.08 -34.99 -4.68
C SER A 89 -56.78 -35.50 -4.04
N GLU A 90 -56.84 -36.66 -3.39
CA GLU A 90 -55.66 -37.42 -3.00
C GLU A 90 -54.84 -37.76 -4.24
N ASN A 91 -53.69 -37.11 -4.40
CA ASN A 91 -52.74 -37.45 -5.46
C ASN A 91 -52.17 -38.85 -5.15
N PRO A 92 -52.45 -39.91 -5.94
CA PRO A 92 -52.13 -41.30 -5.60
C PRO A 92 -50.61 -41.58 -5.49
N ASN A 93 -49.78 -40.60 -5.88
CA ASN A 93 -48.32 -40.68 -5.83
C ASN A 93 -47.70 -40.04 -4.57
N PHE A 94 -48.48 -39.67 -3.56
CA PHE A 94 -48.01 -39.14 -2.27
C PHE A 94 -48.64 -39.92 -1.09
N VAL A 95 -47.89 -40.87 -0.54
CA VAL A 95 -48.38 -41.81 0.49
C VAL A 95 -47.43 -41.88 1.68
N GLY A 96 -47.94 -42.21 2.87
CA GLY A 96 -47.15 -42.50 4.07
C GLY A 96 -46.39 -41.33 4.69
N ARG A 97 -46.88 -40.09 4.51
CA ARG A 97 -46.24 -38.86 5.01
C ARG A 97 -47.12 -38.01 5.94
N GLU A 98 -48.22 -38.58 6.44
CA GLU A 98 -49.17 -37.87 7.31
C GLU A 98 -48.55 -37.42 8.62
N ASP A 99 -47.77 -38.29 9.29
CA ASP A 99 -47.07 -37.94 10.54
C ASP A 99 -46.09 -36.78 10.34
N ALA A 100 -45.41 -36.76 9.19
CA ALA A 100 -44.49 -35.68 8.85
C ALA A 100 -45.24 -34.35 8.61
N ILE A 101 -46.40 -34.38 7.94
CA ILE A 101 -47.26 -33.21 7.74
C ILE A 101 -47.81 -32.70 9.08
N ALA A 102 -48.26 -33.60 9.96
CA ALA A 102 -48.75 -33.27 11.30
C ALA A 102 -47.64 -32.62 12.15
N HIS A 103 -46.41 -33.12 12.06
CA HIS A 103 -45.27 -32.53 12.73
C HIS A 103 -44.95 -31.13 12.19
N LEU A 104 -44.93 -30.94 10.87
CA LEU A 104 -44.75 -29.61 10.26
C LEU A 104 -45.83 -28.62 10.72
N ASN A 105 -47.10 -29.04 10.78
CA ASN A 105 -48.20 -28.22 11.30
C ASN A 105 -47.97 -27.81 12.76
N ASN A 106 -47.52 -28.75 13.60
CA ASN A 106 -47.22 -28.47 15.02
C ASN A 106 -46.10 -27.41 15.15
N LEU A 107 -45.02 -27.53 14.37
CA LEU A 107 -43.94 -26.55 14.36
C LEU A 107 -44.45 -25.16 13.96
N VAL A 108 -45.26 -25.06 12.89
CA VAL A 108 -45.84 -23.79 12.45
C VAL A 108 -46.80 -23.21 13.50
N ASN A 109 -47.66 -24.05 14.10
CA ASN A 109 -48.61 -23.63 15.13
C ASN A 109 -47.91 -23.13 16.41
N LYS A 110 -46.70 -23.63 16.69
CA LYS A 110 -45.82 -23.12 17.75
C LYS A 110 -45.07 -21.84 17.38
N GLY A 111 -45.34 -21.28 16.20
CA GLY A 111 -44.77 -20.02 15.72
C GLY A 111 -43.50 -20.16 14.88
N ALA A 112 -43.05 -21.38 14.54
CA ALA A 112 -41.89 -21.56 13.67
C ALA A 112 -42.14 -20.95 12.29
N LYS A 113 -41.26 -20.05 11.86
CA LYS A 113 -41.32 -19.37 10.55
C LYS A 113 -40.34 -19.93 9.52
N VAL A 114 -39.29 -20.62 9.99
CA VAL A 114 -38.29 -21.29 9.15
C VAL A 114 -38.17 -22.73 9.63
N ILE A 115 -38.40 -23.69 8.72
CA ILE A 115 -38.38 -25.12 9.04
C ILE A 115 -37.45 -25.83 8.06
N LEU A 116 -36.40 -26.45 8.60
CA LEU A 116 -35.46 -27.25 7.84
C LEU A 116 -35.97 -28.70 7.72
N ILE A 117 -36.15 -29.19 6.49
CA ILE A 117 -36.47 -30.60 6.23
C ILE A 117 -35.18 -31.33 5.82
N GLN A 118 -34.59 -32.08 6.75
CA GLN A 118 -33.35 -32.82 6.53
C GLN A 118 -33.63 -34.32 6.31
N ALA A 119 -33.01 -34.90 5.29
CA ALA A 119 -33.03 -36.33 4.96
C ALA A 119 -32.00 -36.62 3.88
N GLU A 120 -31.72 -37.89 3.61
CA GLU A 120 -30.87 -38.33 2.49
C GLU A 120 -31.49 -38.00 1.11
N GLY A 121 -30.68 -38.07 0.05
CA GLY A 121 -31.09 -37.80 -1.33
C GLY A 121 -32.22 -38.72 -1.80
N GLY A 122 -33.17 -38.21 -2.59
CA GLY A 122 -34.24 -39.03 -3.19
C GLY A 122 -35.42 -39.41 -2.27
N VAL A 123 -35.31 -39.21 -0.95
CA VAL A 123 -36.35 -39.60 0.06
C VAL A 123 -37.67 -38.81 -0.06
N GLY A 124 -37.71 -37.75 -0.87
CA GLY A 124 -38.93 -36.99 -1.16
C GLY A 124 -39.12 -35.71 -0.35
N LYS A 125 -38.06 -35.14 0.24
CA LYS A 125 -38.07 -33.87 0.99
C LYS A 125 -38.85 -32.76 0.26
N THR A 126 -38.49 -32.51 -1.00
CA THR A 126 -39.11 -31.47 -1.82
C THR A 126 -40.58 -31.78 -2.13
N LYS A 127 -40.94 -33.06 -2.33
CA LYS A 127 -42.34 -33.47 -2.52
C LYS A 127 -43.17 -33.24 -1.24
N LEU A 128 -42.60 -33.55 -0.07
CA LEU A 128 -43.23 -33.29 1.23
C LEU A 128 -43.51 -31.79 1.43
N ALA A 129 -42.51 -30.93 1.18
CA ALA A 129 -42.68 -29.49 1.28
C ALA A 129 -43.77 -28.97 0.31
N LYS A 130 -43.69 -29.36 -0.96
CA LYS A 130 -44.68 -28.99 -1.99
C LYS A 130 -46.10 -29.39 -1.59
N LYS A 131 -46.29 -30.65 -1.16
CA LYS A 131 -47.60 -31.15 -0.75
C LYS A 131 -48.13 -30.45 0.49
N TRP A 132 -47.24 -30.11 1.43
CA TRP A 132 -47.61 -29.35 2.62
C TRP A 132 -48.13 -27.96 2.23
N PHE A 133 -47.41 -27.19 1.40
CA PHE A 133 -47.87 -25.87 0.93
C PHE A 133 -49.20 -25.94 0.16
N GLU A 134 -49.36 -26.94 -0.72
CA GLU A 134 -50.63 -27.20 -1.42
C GLU A 134 -51.77 -27.42 -0.42
N ARG A 135 -51.58 -28.23 0.63
CA ARG A 135 -52.60 -28.49 1.66
C ARG A 135 -52.96 -27.26 2.48
N GLN A 136 -52.01 -26.35 2.69
CA GLN A 136 -52.27 -25.08 3.39
C GLN A 136 -52.91 -24.02 2.47
N GLY A 137 -53.10 -24.29 1.17
CA GLY A 137 -53.58 -23.30 0.21
C GLY A 137 -52.62 -22.13 -0.01
N LEU A 138 -51.33 -22.30 0.31
CA LEU A 138 -50.32 -21.25 0.19
C LEU A 138 -49.71 -21.24 -1.21
N LYS A 139 -49.56 -20.04 -1.80
CA LYS A 139 -48.78 -19.85 -3.02
C LYS A 139 -47.31 -20.14 -2.72
N MET A 140 -46.81 -21.27 -3.21
CA MET A 140 -45.41 -21.65 -3.07
C MET A 140 -44.56 -21.00 -4.17
N LEU A 141 -43.52 -20.29 -3.78
CA LEU A 141 -42.44 -19.86 -4.67
C LEU A 141 -41.28 -20.83 -4.53
N GLU A 142 -41.01 -21.62 -5.58
CA GLU A 142 -39.85 -22.51 -5.62
C GLU A 142 -38.65 -21.70 -6.11
N LEU A 143 -37.82 -21.26 -5.17
CA LEU A 143 -36.65 -20.43 -5.45
C LEU A 143 -35.43 -21.34 -5.70
N SER A 144 -35.14 -21.59 -6.98
CA SER A 144 -33.83 -22.06 -7.43
C SER A 144 -33.01 -20.87 -7.93
N PHE A 145 -31.68 -20.98 -7.92
CA PHE A 145 -30.82 -19.88 -8.36
C PHE A 145 -31.12 -19.40 -9.80
N PRO A 146 -31.29 -20.28 -10.81
CA PRO A 146 -31.68 -19.85 -12.15
C PRO A 146 -33.04 -19.14 -12.19
N THR A 147 -34.05 -19.67 -11.49
CA THR A 147 -35.38 -19.05 -11.45
C THR A 147 -35.39 -17.69 -10.74
N MET A 148 -34.54 -17.52 -9.71
CA MET A 148 -34.36 -16.23 -9.04
C MET A 148 -33.68 -15.22 -9.97
N LEU A 149 -32.70 -15.65 -10.77
CA LEU A 149 -32.03 -14.79 -11.74
C LEU A 149 -32.95 -14.35 -12.88
N GLU A 150 -33.81 -15.24 -13.40
CA GLU A 150 -34.80 -14.87 -14.42
C GLU A 150 -35.82 -13.84 -13.90
N GLN A 151 -36.31 -14.04 -12.66
CA GLN A 151 -37.20 -13.09 -12.01
C GLN A 151 -36.51 -11.74 -11.78
N LEU A 152 -35.27 -11.78 -11.28
CA LEU A 152 -34.45 -10.59 -11.11
C LEU A 152 -34.31 -9.86 -12.46
N LYS A 153 -33.84 -10.52 -13.51
CA LYS A 153 -33.73 -9.93 -14.86
C LYS A 153 -35.00 -9.24 -15.32
N SER A 154 -36.16 -9.91 -15.18
CA SER A 154 -37.46 -9.32 -15.54
C SER A 154 -37.75 -8.03 -14.77
N GLU A 155 -37.42 -7.97 -13.48
CA GLU A 155 -37.55 -6.75 -12.68
C GLU A 155 -36.55 -5.67 -13.12
N LEU A 156 -35.31 -6.03 -13.45
CA LEU A 156 -34.26 -5.09 -13.87
C LEU A 156 -34.50 -4.41 -15.23
N HIS A 157 -35.28 -5.04 -16.11
CA HIS A 157 -35.71 -4.39 -17.36
C HIS A 157 -36.78 -3.31 -17.12
N THR A 158 -37.64 -3.53 -16.12
CA THR A 158 -38.78 -2.66 -15.85
C THR A 158 -38.41 -1.52 -14.90
N GLN A 159 -37.59 -1.81 -13.89
CA GLN A 159 -37.24 -0.88 -12.81
C GLN A 159 -35.76 -0.46 -12.84
N LYS A 160 -35.50 0.79 -12.44
CA LYS A 160 -34.15 1.31 -12.28
C LYS A 160 -33.69 1.07 -10.83
N ILE A 161 -32.96 -0.01 -10.61
CA ILE A 161 -32.47 -0.44 -9.29
C ILE A 161 -30.95 -0.25 -9.23
N GLY A 162 -30.44 0.23 -8.08
CA GLY A 162 -29.01 0.28 -7.80
C GLY A 162 -28.57 -0.89 -6.93
N PHE A 163 -27.52 -1.59 -7.32
CA PHE A 163 -26.89 -2.66 -6.55
C PHE A 163 -25.54 -2.21 -6.00
N LEU A 164 -25.24 -2.63 -4.77
CA LEU A 164 -23.93 -2.52 -4.16
C LEU A 164 -23.51 -3.90 -3.66
N ILE A 165 -22.53 -4.51 -4.33
CA ILE A 165 -21.87 -5.73 -3.89
C ILE A 165 -20.62 -5.31 -3.11
N ASN A 166 -20.69 -5.43 -1.79
CA ASN A 166 -19.65 -4.91 -0.91
C ASN A 166 -18.60 -5.98 -0.57
N ASN A 167 -17.31 -5.63 -0.66
CA ASN A 167 -16.16 -6.46 -0.27
C ASN A 167 -16.13 -7.85 -0.93
N LEU A 168 -16.16 -7.86 -2.27
CA LEU A 168 -16.20 -9.08 -3.08
C LEU A 168 -15.01 -10.03 -2.81
N GLU A 169 -13.86 -9.52 -2.35
CA GLU A 169 -12.63 -10.29 -2.12
C GLU A 169 -12.79 -11.43 -1.12
N SER A 170 -13.81 -11.38 -0.26
CA SER A 170 -14.15 -12.48 0.65
C SER A 170 -14.59 -13.76 -0.08
N SER A 171 -15.12 -13.60 -1.30
CA SER A 171 -15.59 -14.68 -2.17
C SER A 171 -14.58 -15.03 -3.26
N LEU A 172 -13.40 -14.41 -3.25
CA LEU A 172 -12.35 -14.59 -4.26
C LEU A 172 -11.09 -15.24 -3.68
N ILE A 173 -10.47 -16.09 -4.49
CA ILE A 173 -9.11 -16.62 -4.32
C ILE A 173 -8.34 -16.28 -5.61
N ASN A 174 -7.31 -15.43 -5.49
CA ASN A 174 -6.50 -14.98 -6.62
C ASN A 174 -7.34 -14.36 -7.76
N GLY A 175 -8.39 -13.61 -7.40
CA GLY A 175 -9.31 -12.97 -8.35
C GLY A 175 -10.38 -13.88 -8.96
N GLN A 176 -10.41 -15.17 -8.62
CA GLN A 176 -11.43 -16.12 -9.08
C GLN A 176 -12.41 -16.45 -7.95
N PHE A 177 -13.68 -16.70 -8.29
CA PHE A 177 -14.67 -17.12 -7.29
C PHE A 177 -14.31 -18.48 -6.66
N ILE A 178 -14.71 -18.66 -5.40
CA ILE A 178 -14.60 -19.95 -4.71
C ILE A 178 -15.41 -21.05 -5.42
N GLU A 179 -14.85 -22.26 -5.49
CA GLU A 179 -15.34 -23.38 -6.31
C GLU A 179 -16.79 -23.78 -6.00
N SER A 180 -17.21 -23.71 -4.74
CA SER A 180 -18.54 -24.13 -4.29
C SER A 180 -19.71 -23.36 -4.89
N HIS A 181 -19.49 -22.14 -5.38
CA HIS A 181 -20.55 -21.26 -5.93
C HIS A 181 -20.09 -20.48 -7.17
N GLN A 182 -19.02 -20.95 -7.82
CA GLN A 182 -18.34 -20.20 -8.89
C GLN A 182 -19.25 -19.91 -10.09
N ILE A 183 -20.15 -20.83 -10.42
CA ILE A 183 -21.08 -20.71 -11.56
C ILE A 183 -22.17 -19.69 -11.23
N ASP A 184 -22.73 -19.77 -10.02
CA ASP A 184 -23.84 -18.93 -9.59
C ASP A 184 -23.44 -17.45 -9.59
N TYR A 185 -22.27 -17.11 -9.01
CA TYR A 185 -21.79 -15.74 -9.00
C TYR A 185 -21.54 -15.16 -10.40
N VAL A 186 -21.00 -15.97 -11.32
CA VAL A 186 -20.77 -15.52 -12.70
C VAL A 186 -22.09 -15.26 -13.42
N GLU A 187 -23.07 -16.14 -13.28
CA GLU A 187 -24.38 -15.95 -13.92
C GLU A 187 -25.15 -14.75 -13.34
N LEU A 188 -25.00 -14.47 -12.05
CA LEU A 188 -25.51 -13.22 -11.46
C LEU A 188 -24.84 -12.00 -12.07
N LEU A 189 -23.51 -11.97 -12.12
CA LEU A 189 -22.79 -10.81 -12.65
C LEU A 189 -23.08 -10.56 -14.14
N LYS A 190 -23.15 -11.62 -14.95
CA LYS A 190 -23.61 -11.50 -16.35
C LYS A 190 -25.02 -10.94 -16.45
N SER A 191 -25.91 -11.37 -15.57
CA SER A 191 -27.30 -10.87 -15.53
C SER A 191 -27.37 -9.40 -15.15
N LEU A 192 -26.51 -8.93 -14.24
CA LEU A 192 -26.42 -7.54 -13.80
C LEU A 192 -25.69 -6.64 -14.80
N ALA A 193 -24.81 -7.21 -15.64
CA ALA A 193 -24.04 -6.50 -16.65
C ALA A 193 -24.75 -6.43 -18.02
N ASP A 194 -25.90 -7.10 -18.18
CA ASP A 194 -26.63 -7.13 -19.43
C ASP A 194 -27.01 -5.71 -19.89
N THR A 195 -26.61 -5.34 -21.10
CA THR A 195 -26.88 -4.01 -21.68
C THR A 195 -28.36 -3.63 -21.77
N SER A 196 -29.26 -4.61 -21.70
CA SER A 196 -30.70 -4.42 -21.79
C SER A 196 -31.39 -4.14 -20.46
N VAL A 197 -30.68 -4.27 -19.32
CA VAL A 197 -31.21 -3.90 -18.00
C VAL A 197 -30.96 -2.42 -17.68
N LYS A 198 -31.84 -1.81 -16.87
CA LYS A 198 -31.73 -0.39 -16.49
C LYS A 198 -30.96 -0.15 -15.19
N SER A 199 -30.59 -1.23 -14.51
CA SER A 199 -29.91 -1.18 -13.21
C SER A 199 -28.44 -0.82 -13.33
N ILE A 200 -27.88 -0.29 -12.24
CA ILE A 200 -26.44 -0.04 -12.10
C ILE A 200 -25.94 -0.86 -10.93
N THR A 201 -24.82 -1.53 -11.10
CA THR A 201 -24.16 -2.32 -10.05
C THR A 201 -22.79 -1.73 -9.75
N PHE A 202 -22.57 -1.38 -8.49
CA PHE A 202 -21.24 -1.10 -7.96
C PHE A 202 -20.74 -2.30 -7.19
N ILE A 203 -19.48 -2.66 -7.43
CA ILE A 203 -18.77 -3.71 -6.73
C ILE A 203 -17.58 -3.07 -6.04
N THR A 204 -17.44 -3.23 -4.73
CA THR A 204 -16.23 -2.84 -4.02
C THR A 204 -15.35 -4.07 -3.82
N SER A 205 -14.07 -3.94 -4.17
CA SER A 205 -13.09 -4.97 -3.85
C SER A 205 -11.67 -4.44 -3.76
N ARG A 206 -10.83 -5.15 -2.99
CA ARG A 206 -9.38 -4.90 -2.85
C ARG A 206 -8.55 -5.66 -3.87
N GLU A 207 -9.14 -6.66 -4.51
CA GLU A 207 -8.51 -7.51 -5.51
C GLU A 207 -9.32 -7.40 -6.81
N PRO A 208 -8.67 -7.50 -7.98
CA PRO A 208 -9.36 -7.51 -9.24
C PRO A 208 -10.12 -8.83 -9.41
N LEU A 209 -11.29 -8.74 -10.04
CA LEU A 209 -12.05 -9.90 -10.48
C LEU A 209 -11.53 -10.36 -11.85
N HIS A 210 -10.99 -11.57 -11.89
CA HIS A 210 -10.43 -12.21 -13.07
C HIS A 210 -11.05 -13.60 -13.22
N ASP A 211 -12.24 -13.66 -13.81
CA ASP A 211 -12.90 -14.91 -14.17
C ASP A 211 -13.06 -14.97 -15.69
N ASP A 212 -12.47 -15.98 -16.33
CA ASP A 212 -12.42 -16.11 -17.79
C ASP A 212 -13.81 -16.24 -18.44
N ARG A 213 -14.85 -16.52 -17.64
CA ARG A 213 -16.24 -16.63 -18.10
C ARG A 213 -16.97 -15.28 -18.14
N LEU A 214 -16.36 -14.22 -17.61
CA LEU A 214 -16.84 -12.84 -17.68
C LEU A 214 -16.06 -12.10 -18.77
N LYS A 215 -16.75 -11.32 -19.61
CA LYS A 215 -16.09 -10.50 -20.62
C LYS A 215 -15.53 -9.24 -19.97
N SER A 216 -14.44 -8.71 -20.52
CA SER A 216 -13.86 -7.43 -20.07
C SER A 216 -14.82 -6.24 -20.22
N GLU A 217 -15.83 -6.37 -21.07
CA GLU A 217 -16.88 -5.37 -21.28
C GLU A 217 -17.97 -5.42 -20.20
N ASP A 218 -18.17 -6.59 -19.57
CA ASP A 218 -19.20 -6.82 -18.56
C ASP A 218 -18.88 -6.04 -17.26
N ILE A 219 -17.59 -5.88 -16.94
CA ILE A 219 -17.14 -5.26 -15.69
C ILE A 219 -16.01 -4.28 -15.98
N LYS A 220 -16.31 -2.99 -15.80
CA LYS A 220 -15.31 -1.92 -15.88
C LYS A 220 -14.72 -1.65 -14.50
N SER A 221 -13.40 -1.69 -14.39
CA SER A 221 -12.70 -1.39 -13.15
C SER A 221 -12.44 0.11 -13.00
N TYR A 222 -12.72 0.64 -11.81
CA TYR A 222 -12.28 1.97 -11.38
C TYR A 222 -11.33 1.80 -10.20
N HIS A 223 -10.09 2.26 -10.33
CA HIS A 223 -9.12 2.23 -9.23
C HIS A 223 -9.31 3.45 -8.35
N LEU A 224 -9.67 3.23 -7.08
CA LEU A 224 -9.80 4.31 -6.10
C LEU A 224 -8.44 4.63 -5.48
N GLU A 225 -7.93 5.82 -5.78
CA GLU A 225 -6.68 6.33 -5.20
C GLU A 225 -6.86 6.81 -3.74
N GLY A 226 -5.75 6.86 -3.01
CA GLY A 226 -5.70 7.46 -1.68
C GLY A 226 -5.96 8.97 -1.73
N LEU A 227 -6.44 9.52 -0.61
CA LEU A 227 -6.68 10.95 -0.45
C LEU A 227 -5.37 11.74 -0.47
N LYS A 228 -5.35 12.83 -1.23
CA LYS A 228 -4.24 13.78 -1.27
C LYS A 228 -4.09 14.51 0.08
N VAL A 229 -2.90 15.04 0.33
CA VAL A 229 -2.57 15.80 1.55
C VAL A 229 -3.55 16.94 1.82
N ASP A 230 -4.06 17.62 0.80
CA ASP A 230 -4.99 18.74 0.98
C ASP A 230 -6.35 18.28 1.54
N ALA A 231 -6.83 17.10 1.15
CA ALA A 231 -8.03 16.52 1.74
C ALA A 231 -7.83 16.15 3.22
N TRP A 232 -6.63 15.69 3.58
CA TRP A 232 -6.27 15.43 4.97
C TRP A 232 -6.20 16.73 5.78
N LYS A 233 -5.61 17.80 5.21
CA LYS A 233 -5.59 19.14 5.84
C LYS A 233 -7.01 19.62 6.13
N ASP A 234 -7.91 19.52 5.15
CA ASP A 234 -9.29 19.96 5.32
C ASP A 234 -10.02 19.13 6.37
N PHE A 235 -9.84 17.80 6.35
CA PHE A 235 -10.42 16.92 7.36
C PHE A 235 -9.90 17.22 8.78
N PHE A 236 -8.59 17.42 8.96
CA PHE A 236 -7.99 17.73 10.27
C PHE A 236 -8.39 19.13 10.77
N LYS A 237 -8.53 20.13 9.88
CA LYS A 237 -9.05 21.45 10.24
C LYS A 237 -10.48 21.38 10.77
N ILE A 238 -11.38 20.68 10.05
CA ILE A 238 -12.78 20.48 10.49
C ILE A 238 -12.83 19.79 11.86
N ASN A 239 -11.83 18.96 12.14
CA ASN A 239 -11.70 18.23 13.38
C ASN A 239 -10.91 18.98 14.47
N ASN A 240 -10.60 20.27 14.32
CA ASN A 240 -9.86 21.08 15.32
C ASN A 240 -8.49 20.49 15.71
N ILE A 241 -7.78 19.87 14.76
CA ILE A 241 -6.38 19.46 14.95
C ILE A 241 -5.48 20.65 14.60
N ASN A 242 -4.47 20.91 15.43
CA ASN A 242 -3.39 21.84 15.15
C ASN A 242 -2.45 21.20 14.11
N ILE A 243 -2.46 21.73 12.89
CA ILE A 243 -1.74 21.15 11.75
C ILE A 243 -0.33 21.72 11.66
N ASP A 244 0.64 20.81 11.65
CA ASP A 244 1.99 21.07 11.15
C ASP A 244 2.10 20.59 9.69
N ILE A 245 2.67 21.44 8.82
CA ILE A 245 2.68 21.22 7.36
C ILE A 245 3.59 20.04 6.98
N ASP A 246 4.73 19.91 7.64
CA ASP A 246 5.70 18.86 7.34
C ASP A 246 5.18 17.52 7.87
N ALA A 247 4.69 17.51 9.12
CA ALA A 247 4.12 16.31 9.74
C ALA A 247 2.91 15.77 8.97
N ILE A 248 1.97 16.62 8.52
CA ILE A 248 0.80 16.12 7.78
C ILE A 248 1.18 15.51 6.43
N SER A 249 2.20 16.06 5.77
CA SER A 249 2.71 15.53 4.51
C SER A 249 3.36 14.16 4.72
N GLU A 250 4.21 14.05 5.75
CA GLU A 250 4.87 12.79 6.11
C GLU A 250 3.86 11.71 6.51
N ILE A 251 2.86 12.04 7.34
CA ILE A 251 1.80 11.10 7.73
C ILE A 251 0.99 10.67 6.50
N ASN A 252 0.54 11.60 5.65
CA ASN A 252 -0.23 11.28 4.46
C ASN A 252 0.55 10.31 3.54
N GLN A 253 1.85 10.53 3.38
CA GLN A 253 2.74 9.66 2.61
C GLN A 253 2.91 8.28 3.27
N ALA A 254 3.15 8.23 4.58
CA ALA A 254 3.39 6.99 5.33
C ALA A 254 2.19 6.02 5.29
N TYR A 255 0.97 6.57 5.31
CA TYR A 255 -0.28 5.80 5.24
C TYR A 255 -0.91 5.76 3.84
N GLY A 256 -0.26 6.36 2.84
CA GLY A 256 -0.72 6.33 1.45
C GLY A 256 -2.08 6.98 1.20
N GLY A 257 -2.41 8.03 1.94
CA GLY A 257 -3.69 8.72 1.82
C GLY A 257 -4.90 7.89 2.24
N ASN A 258 -4.71 6.82 3.01
CA ASN A 258 -5.80 5.95 3.44
C ASN A 258 -6.80 6.67 4.35
N ALA A 259 -8.07 6.74 3.93
CA ALA A 259 -9.12 7.46 4.66
C ALA A 259 -9.47 6.84 6.03
N GLU A 260 -9.40 5.52 6.16
CA GLU A 260 -9.64 4.84 7.45
C GLU A 260 -8.50 5.12 8.43
N ALA A 261 -7.25 5.06 7.95
CA ALA A 261 -6.08 5.43 8.75
C ALA A 261 -6.17 6.91 9.19
N MET A 262 -6.53 7.82 8.28
CA MET A 262 -6.74 9.25 8.59
C MET A 262 -7.75 9.44 9.72
N SER A 263 -8.88 8.73 9.70
CA SER A 263 -9.92 8.79 10.73
C SER A 263 -9.42 8.27 12.09
N LEU A 264 -8.74 7.12 12.09
CA LEU A 264 -8.17 6.53 13.32
C LEU A 264 -7.10 7.41 13.95
N ILE A 265 -6.16 7.91 13.14
CA ILE A 265 -5.10 8.83 13.58
C ILE A 265 -5.69 10.14 14.11
N CYS A 266 -6.71 10.68 13.44
CA CYS A 266 -7.42 11.86 13.93
C CYS A 266 -8.02 11.64 15.33
N ALA A 267 -8.58 10.45 15.59
CA ALA A 267 -9.12 10.11 16.90
C ALA A 267 -8.00 10.04 17.96
N ASP A 268 -6.86 9.44 17.62
CA ASP A 268 -5.71 9.33 18.52
C ASP A 268 -5.11 10.71 18.86
N ILE A 269 -4.93 11.59 17.85
CA ILE A 269 -4.42 12.96 18.03
C ILE A 269 -5.37 13.79 18.90
N LYS A 270 -6.69 13.58 18.78
CA LYS A 270 -7.68 14.25 19.64
C LYS A 270 -7.68 13.75 21.08
N GLY A 271 -7.11 12.58 21.33
CA GLY A 271 -7.03 11.98 22.65
C GLY A 271 -6.35 12.89 23.66
N GLU A 272 -6.55 12.59 24.95
CA GLU A 272 -6.03 13.39 26.07
C GLU A 272 -4.51 13.58 26.05
N GLU A 273 -3.80 12.65 25.40
CA GLU A 273 -2.36 12.66 25.29
C GLU A 273 -1.82 13.78 24.41
N PHE A 274 -2.42 14.01 23.23
CA PHE A 274 -1.92 14.98 22.25
C PHE A 274 -2.79 16.23 22.16
N LYS A 275 -4.05 16.17 22.60
CA LYS A 275 -4.98 17.32 22.67
C LYS A 275 -5.08 18.12 21.37
N GLY A 276 -5.00 17.43 20.23
CA GLY A 276 -5.04 18.04 18.90
C GLY A 276 -3.68 18.41 18.31
N ASP A 277 -2.54 18.16 18.97
CA ASP A 277 -1.21 18.47 18.43
C ASP A 277 -0.70 17.37 17.47
N LEU A 278 -0.72 17.67 16.17
CA LEU A 278 -0.27 16.76 15.12
C LEU A 278 1.24 16.48 15.19
N ASN A 279 2.06 17.51 15.43
CA ASN A 279 3.52 17.35 15.42
C ASN A 279 3.96 16.52 16.62
N ALA A 280 3.39 16.75 17.80
CA ALA A 280 3.66 15.94 18.99
C ALA A 280 3.34 14.45 18.76
N TYR A 281 2.17 14.16 18.16
CA TYR A 281 1.79 12.80 17.77
C TYR A 281 2.81 12.19 16.82
N TRP A 282 3.18 12.93 15.76
CA TRP A 282 4.09 12.41 14.74
C TRP A 282 5.49 12.17 15.29
N GLN A 283 6.05 13.08 16.08
CA GLN A 283 7.38 12.89 16.68
C GLN A 283 7.43 11.64 17.56
N LYS A 284 6.32 11.32 18.25
CA LYS A 284 6.23 10.13 19.11
C LYS A 284 6.09 8.83 18.32
N TYR A 285 5.25 8.81 17.28
CA TYR A 285 4.85 7.56 16.61
C TYR A 285 5.35 7.37 15.18
N LYS A 286 6.13 8.28 14.61
CA LYS A 286 6.69 8.14 13.24
C LYS A 286 7.49 6.86 12.99
N ASN A 287 8.02 6.25 14.05
CA ASN A 287 8.78 4.99 13.98
C ASN A 287 7.94 3.75 14.31
N ASP A 288 6.67 3.93 14.69
CA ASP A 288 5.72 2.85 14.97
C ASP A 288 4.32 3.22 14.46
N LEU A 289 4.11 2.99 13.17
CA LEU A 289 2.90 3.37 12.45
C LEU A 289 1.70 2.46 12.75
N LEU A 290 1.94 1.31 13.38
CA LEU A 290 0.93 0.31 13.72
C LEU A 290 0.52 0.34 15.19
N ILE A 291 0.86 1.41 15.91
CA ILE A 291 0.47 1.61 17.32
C ILE A 291 -1.04 1.50 17.56
N ASN A 292 -1.85 1.92 16.59
CA ASN A 292 -3.30 1.77 16.67
C ASN A 292 -3.71 0.32 16.38
N ALA A 293 -4.17 -0.40 17.41
CA ALA A 293 -4.53 -1.81 17.33
C ALA A 293 -5.60 -2.12 16.25
N LYS A 294 -6.52 -1.18 15.93
CA LYS A 294 -7.49 -1.40 14.84
C LYS A 294 -6.78 -1.40 13.49
N LEU A 295 -5.90 -0.45 13.27
CA LEU A 295 -5.12 -0.34 12.03
C LEU A 295 -4.18 -1.54 11.87
N GLU A 296 -3.47 -1.90 12.93
CA GLU A 296 -2.63 -3.10 13.00
C GLU A 296 -3.40 -4.36 12.57
N ASN A 297 -4.57 -4.59 13.18
CA ASN A 297 -5.41 -5.72 12.83
C ASN A 297 -5.90 -5.70 11.38
N LEU A 298 -6.19 -4.51 10.82
CA LEU A 298 -6.58 -4.38 9.42
C LEU A 298 -5.43 -4.79 8.48
N VAL A 299 -4.21 -4.33 8.75
CA VAL A 299 -3.02 -4.67 7.95
C VAL A 299 -2.69 -6.16 8.10
N LYS A 300 -2.63 -6.69 9.33
CA LYS A 300 -2.34 -8.10 9.62
C LYS A 300 -3.29 -9.05 8.88
N ARG A 301 -4.59 -8.75 8.88
CA ARG A 301 -5.58 -9.56 8.15
C ARG A 301 -5.31 -9.64 6.65
N GLN A 302 -4.76 -8.58 6.04
CA GLN A 302 -4.42 -8.62 4.61
C GLN A 302 -3.19 -9.51 4.35
N PHE A 303 -2.17 -9.43 5.21
CA PHE A 303 -1.02 -10.33 5.14
C PHE A 303 -1.42 -11.79 5.35
N ASP A 304 -2.29 -12.06 6.34
CA ASP A 304 -2.75 -13.42 6.63
C ASP A 304 -3.63 -13.99 5.50
N LYS A 305 -4.47 -13.18 4.86
CA LYS A 305 -5.19 -13.57 3.64
C LYS A 305 -4.21 -13.88 2.51
N LEU A 306 -3.26 -12.98 2.23
CA LEU A 306 -2.24 -13.19 1.19
C LEU A 306 -1.44 -14.48 1.43
N LYS A 307 -1.03 -14.74 2.66
CA LYS A 307 -0.31 -15.96 3.04
C LYS A 307 -1.11 -17.23 2.73
N ARG A 308 -2.42 -17.21 2.97
CA ARG A 308 -3.31 -18.35 2.66
C ARG A 308 -3.53 -18.52 1.16
N ASP A 309 -3.75 -17.42 0.45
CA ASP A 309 -4.18 -17.45 -0.96
C ASP A 309 -2.99 -17.62 -1.92
N ASN A 310 -1.81 -17.09 -1.57
CA ASN A 310 -0.59 -17.17 -2.36
C ASN A 310 0.67 -16.99 -1.49
N ALA A 311 1.22 -18.10 -1.01
CA ALA A 311 2.39 -18.12 -0.13
C ALA A 311 3.64 -17.46 -0.75
N GLN A 312 3.78 -17.48 -2.07
CA GLN A 312 4.94 -16.90 -2.76
C GLN A 312 4.84 -15.38 -2.90
N ALA A 313 3.67 -14.87 -3.27
CA ALA A 313 3.40 -13.43 -3.25
C ALA A 313 3.53 -12.86 -1.84
N TYR A 314 3.08 -13.61 -0.82
CA TYR A 314 3.33 -13.28 0.59
C TYR A 314 4.82 -13.18 0.90
N LYS A 315 5.60 -14.18 0.51
CA LYS A 315 7.05 -14.21 0.74
C LYS A 315 7.75 -13.00 0.11
N LEU A 316 7.41 -12.68 -1.14
CA LEU A 316 7.95 -11.52 -1.84
C LEU A 316 7.51 -10.20 -1.20
N LEU A 317 6.25 -10.07 -0.75
CA LEU A 317 5.80 -8.89 -0.01
C LEU A 317 6.63 -8.66 1.26
N CYS A 318 6.87 -9.70 2.05
CA CYS A 318 7.73 -9.62 3.24
C CYS A 318 9.15 -9.19 2.87
N ARG A 319 9.73 -9.80 1.82
CA ARG A 319 11.08 -9.46 1.34
C ARG A 319 11.19 -8.02 0.85
N LEU A 320 10.18 -7.51 0.15
CA LEU A 320 10.11 -6.10 -0.28
C LEU A 320 10.17 -5.11 0.89
N GLY A 321 9.90 -5.55 2.13
CA GLY A 321 10.08 -4.76 3.34
C GLY A 321 11.53 -4.33 3.60
N CYS A 322 12.53 -5.02 3.04
CA CYS A 322 13.94 -4.67 3.29
C CYS A 322 14.34 -3.33 2.67
N TYR A 323 13.69 -2.90 1.58
CA TYR A 323 13.96 -1.60 0.94
C TYR A 323 13.37 -0.45 1.75
N ARG A 324 14.08 0.68 1.84
CA ARG A 324 13.62 1.90 2.50
C ARG A 324 13.05 2.89 1.48
N TYR A 325 11.73 2.88 1.32
CA TYR A 325 11.05 3.67 0.28
C TYR A 325 11.07 5.18 0.54
N GLN A 326 11.39 5.63 1.76
CA GLN A 326 11.65 7.06 1.99
C GLN A 326 12.94 7.56 1.32
N TYR A 327 13.87 6.67 0.97
CA TYR A 327 15.15 7.01 0.33
C TYR A 327 15.18 6.57 -1.13
N ILE A 328 14.68 5.37 -1.42
CA ILE A 328 14.50 4.88 -2.79
C ILE A 328 13.00 4.72 -3.03
N SER A 329 12.37 5.80 -3.49
CA SER A 329 10.91 5.91 -3.64
C SER A 329 10.29 4.82 -4.51
N VAL A 330 11.04 4.29 -5.48
CA VAL A 330 10.56 3.26 -6.41
C VAL A 330 11.67 2.27 -6.74
N ILE A 331 11.34 0.98 -6.69
CA ILE A 331 12.22 -0.14 -7.03
C ILE A 331 11.86 -0.69 -8.40
N SER A 332 12.84 -0.76 -9.31
CA SER A 332 12.63 -1.35 -10.64
C SER A 332 12.27 -2.83 -10.59
N GLU A 333 11.73 -3.37 -11.69
CA GLU A 333 11.43 -4.80 -11.81
C GLU A 333 12.64 -5.70 -11.52
N LYS A 334 13.84 -5.30 -11.96
CA LYS A 334 15.08 -6.04 -11.66
C LYS A 334 15.39 -6.10 -10.17
N GLY A 335 15.08 -5.03 -9.43
CA GLY A 335 15.23 -5.00 -7.97
C GLY A 335 14.22 -5.89 -7.27
N VAL A 336 12.98 -5.96 -7.76
CA VAL A 336 12.01 -6.94 -7.24
C VAL A 336 12.46 -8.37 -7.53
N PHE A 337 13.02 -8.63 -8.71
CA PHE A 337 13.49 -9.96 -9.12
C PHE A 337 14.73 -10.44 -8.37
N CYS A 338 15.59 -9.58 -7.85
CA CYS A 338 16.73 -10.02 -7.02
C CYS A 338 16.24 -10.64 -5.70
N LEU A 339 15.11 -10.16 -5.16
CA LEU A 339 14.47 -10.71 -3.97
C LEU A 339 13.76 -12.07 -4.20
N LEU A 340 13.79 -12.58 -5.43
CA LEU A 340 13.28 -13.89 -5.81
C LEU A 340 14.45 -14.84 -6.12
N TRP A 341 15.49 -14.82 -5.30
CA TRP A 341 16.73 -15.58 -5.52
C TRP A 341 16.52 -17.10 -5.60
N ASP A 342 15.49 -17.61 -4.92
CA ASP A 342 15.11 -19.01 -4.82
C ASP A 342 14.00 -19.42 -5.81
N GLU A 343 13.47 -18.50 -6.60
CA GLU A 343 12.33 -18.75 -7.48
C GLU A 343 12.71 -18.79 -8.97
N ARG A 344 12.26 -19.85 -9.65
CA ARG A 344 12.54 -20.06 -11.09
C ARG A 344 11.64 -19.21 -11.99
N ASN A 345 10.38 -18.98 -11.59
CA ASN A 345 9.34 -18.34 -12.42
C ASN A 345 8.99 -16.92 -11.96
N LYS A 346 9.97 -16.00 -12.02
CA LYS A 346 9.87 -14.64 -11.47
C LYS A 346 8.71 -13.80 -12.02
N GLY A 347 8.38 -13.95 -13.31
CA GLY A 347 7.37 -13.12 -13.99
C GLY A 347 5.91 -13.36 -13.57
N ARG A 348 5.56 -14.55 -13.07
CA ARG A 348 4.19 -14.84 -12.61
C ARG A 348 3.88 -14.10 -11.29
N PHE A 349 4.86 -14.02 -10.40
CA PHE A 349 4.67 -13.43 -9.07
C PHE A 349 4.40 -11.93 -9.09
N ILE A 350 5.04 -11.19 -10.01
CA ILE A 350 4.78 -9.75 -10.16
C ILE A 350 3.34 -9.49 -10.58
N ARG A 351 2.77 -10.30 -11.48
CA ARG A 351 1.37 -10.16 -11.88
C ARG A 351 0.45 -10.38 -10.69
N ASP A 352 0.71 -11.43 -9.92
CA ASP A 352 -0.07 -11.76 -8.72
C ASP A 352 0.07 -10.71 -7.61
N LEU A 353 1.17 -9.95 -7.57
CA LEU A 353 1.39 -8.82 -6.67
C LEU A 353 0.73 -7.53 -7.18
N LYS A 354 0.80 -7.22 -8.48
CA LYS A 354 0.11 -6.07 -9.09
C LYS A 354 -1.40 -6.15 -8.88
N ASN A 355 -1.92 -7.36 -8.88
CA ASN A 355 -3.33 -7.64 -8.65
C ASN A 355 -3.72 -7.53 -7.16
N ARG A 356 -2.86 -7.00 -6.27
CA ARG A 356 -3.18 -6.88 -4.86
C ARG A 356 -2.88 -5.47 -4.36
N ALA A 357 -3.84 -4.88 -3.65
CA ALA A 357 -3.76 -3.50 -3.18
C ALA A 357 -2.62 -3.19 -2.18
N LEU A 358 -1.84 -4.19 -1.75
CA LEU A 358 -0.74 -4.06 -0.77
C LEU A 358 0.57 -3.54 -1.39
N VAL A 359 0.81 -3.80 -2.68
CA VAL A 359 1.98 -3.27 -3.41
C VAL A 359 1.52 -2.24 -4.41
N LYS A 360 2.17 -1.09 -4.41
CA LYS A 360 1.89 -0.04 -5.39
C LYS A 360 2.88 -0.13 -6.53
N PHE A 361 2.41 0.27 -7.70
CA PHE A 361 3.22 0.31 -8.90
C PHE A 361 2.98 1.62 -9.64
N SER A 362 4.04 2.12 -10.28
CA SER A 362 4.01 3.23 -11.21
C SER A 362 4.64 2.79 -12.53
N SER A 363 4.75 3.71 -13.48
CA SER A 363 5.53 3.50 -14.71
C SER A 363 7.03 3.27 -14.42
N GLU A 364 7.52 3.73 -13.27
CA GLU A 364 8.93 3.66 -12.87
C GLU A 364 9.29 2.40 -12.05
N GLY A 365 8.29 1.70 -11.50
CA GLY A 365 8.51 0.47 -10.73
C GLY A 365 7.53 0.25 -9.58
N TYR A 366 8.02 -0.32 -8.48
CA TYR A 366 7.23 -0.83 -7.35
C TYR A 366 7.60 -0.15 -6.05
N TYR A 367 6.63 0.04 -5.17
CA TYR A 367 6.86 0.59 -3.83
C TYR A 367 5.84 0.10 -2.79
N LEU A 368 6.22 0.19 -1.52
CA LEU A 368 5.33 -0.03 -0.37
C LEU A 368 5.11 1.30 0.35
N TYR A 369 3.91 1.51 0.87
CA TYR A 369 3.71 2.52 1.91
C TYR A 369 4.38 2.06 3.21
N GLU A 370 4.87 3.01 4.01
CA GLU A 370 5.67 2.71 5.20
C GLU A 370 4.90 1.83 6.20
N VAL A 371 3.59 2.05 6.34
CA VAL A 371 2.72 1.22 7.19
C VAL A 371 2.68 -0.26 6.77
N ILE A 372 2.74 -0.54 5.46
CA ILE A 372 2.78 -1.92 4.92
C ILE A 372 4.19 -2.49 5.07
N ARG A 373 5.21 -1.66 4.84
CA ARG A 373 6.62 -2.02 4.99
C ARG A 373 6.93 -2.45 6.43
N GLN A 374 6.38 -1.77 7.44
CA GLN A 374 6.58 -2.11 8.85
C GLN A 374 6.11 -3.54 9.17
N GLU A 375 4.87 -3.90 8.81
CA GLU A 375 4.37 -5.27 8.97
C GLU A 375 5.20 -6.28 8.16
N ALA A 376 5.62 -5.92 6.94
CA ALA A 376 6.46 -6.78 6.09
C ALA A 376 7.81 -7.10 6.78
N ILE A 377 8.43 -6.12 7.44
CA ILE A 377 9.67 -6.29 8.20
C ILE A 377 9.45 -7.21 9.40
N GLU A 378 8.39 -6.98 10.18
CA GLU A 378 8.05 -7.83 11.33
C GLU A 378 7.91 -9.30 10.90
N ARG A 379 7.19 -9.55 9.80
CA ARG A 379 7.02 -10.90 9.24
C ARG A 379 8.30 -11.46 8.65
N LEU A 380 9.15 -10.64 8.01
CA LEU A 380 10.43 -11.07 7.43
C LEU A 380 11.42 -11.48 8.52
N LYS A 381 11.49 -10.74 9.63
CA LYS A 381 12.36 -11.05 10.78
C LYS A 381 12.04 -12.39 11.44
N LEU A 382 10.81 -12.90 11.29
CA LEU A 382 10.42 -14.24 11.75
C LEU A 382 10.92 -15.37 10.83
N THR A 383 11.61 -15.03 9.74
CA THR A 383 12.13 -16.00 8.77
C THR A 383 13.66 -15.95 8.71
N ASN A 384 14.27 -16.98 8.12
CA ASN A 384 15.71 -17.01 7.86
C ASN A 384 16.11 -16.16 6.65
N ASP A 385 15.16 -15.48 6.00
CA ASP A 385 15.40 -14.74 4.76
C ASP A 385 15.98 -13.34 5.01
N TRP A 386 15.95 -12.80 6.24
CA TRP A 386 16.39 -11.42 6.55
C TRP A 386 17.76 -11.11 5.94
N LYS A 387 18.79 -11.89 6.32
CA LYS A 387 20.16 -11.67 5.83
C LYS A 387 20.26 -11.79 4.31
N GLN A 388 19.69 -12.85 3.73
CA GLN A 388 19.75 -13.06 2.29
C GLN A 388 19.04 -11.93 1.53
N CYS A 389 17.92 -11.44 2.04
CA CYS A 389 17.17 -10.34 1.46
C CYS A 389 18.03 -9.07 1.38
N HIS A 390 18.72 -8.72 2.48
CA HIS A 390 19.63 -7.58 2.49
C HIS A 390 20.86 -7.81 1.59
N ALA A 391 21.39 -9.03 1.50
CA ALA A 391 22.47 -9.34 0.56
C ALA A 391 22.05 -9.10 -0.90
N GLU A 392 20.92 -9.65 -1.33
CA GLU A 392 20.41 -9.50 -2.70
C GLU A 392 20.06 -8.04 -3.03
N ALA A 393 19.43 -7.33 -2.09
CA ALA A 393 19.13 -5.92 -2.25
C ALA A 393 20.40 -5.07 -2.36
N GLY A 394 21.41 -5.32 -1.50
CA GLY A 394 22.70 -4.63 -1.54
C GLY A 394 23.49 -4.90 -2.83
N ILE A 395 23.48 -6.16 -3.32
CA ILE A 395 24.10 -6.53 -4.60
C ILE A 395 23.38 -5.87 -5.78
N PHE A 396 22.05 -5.83 -5.76
CA PHE A 396 21.32 -5.14 -6.82
C PHE A 396 21.66 -3.65 -6.86
N LEU A 397 21.59 -2.97 -5.71
CA LEU A 397 21.88 -1.54 -5.63
C LEU A 397 23.34 -1.22 -5.97
N SER A 398 24.29 -2.10 -5.62
CA SER A 398 25.69 -1.92 -5.99
C SER A 398 25.93 -1.92 -7.50
N THR A 399 25.24 -2.79 -8.24
CA THR A 399 25.37 -2.86 -9.70
C THR A 399 24.92 -1.57 -10.40
N LEU A 400 24.08 -0.78 -9.74
CA LEU A 400 23.61 0.50 -10.27
C LEU A 400 24.60 1.65 -10.01
N ILE A 401 25.52 1.47 -9.06
CA ILE A 401 26.52 2.48 -8.66
C ILE A 401 27.89 2.20 -9.32
N SER A 402 28.27 0.93 -9.49
CA SER A 402 29.62 0.47 -9.88
C SER A 402 30.16 1.04 -11.21
N ASN A 403 29.30 1.55 -12.09
CA ASN A 403 29.71 2.14 -13.36
C ASN A 403 30.03 3.65 -13.28
N ASN A 404 29.76 4.31 -12.14
CA ASN A 404 29.80 5.78 -12.00
C ASN A 404 30.57 6.29 -10.75
N CYS A 405 31.20 5.42 -9.97
CA CYS A 405 31.83 5.80 -8.69
C CYS A 405 33.01 6.79 -8.79
N GLN A 406 33.53 7.10 -9.99
CA GLN A 406 34.78 7.84 -10.11
C GLN A 406 34.68 9.35 -9.86
N THR A 407 33.49 9.94 -9.80
CA THR A 407 33.34 11.40 -9.59
C THR A 407 32.00 11.77 -8.98
N ILE A 408 31.85 11.58 -7.67
CA ILE A 408 30.70 12.13 -6.93
C ILE A 408 31.21 13.06 -5.83
N ILE A 409 32.20 13.88 -6.13
CA ILE A 409 32.51 15.04 -5.30
C ILE A 409 31.45 16.11 -5.64
N PRO A 410 30.88 16.84 -4.65
CA PRO A 410 29.97 17.95 -4.88
C PRO A 410 30.45 18.80 -6.05
N LYS A 411 29.56 19.08 -7.01
CA LYS A 411 29.81 19.90 -8.21
C LYS A 411 30.04 21.38 -7.88
N ILE A 412 30.82 21.70 -6.85
CA ILE A 412 31.25 23.06 -6.61
C ILE A 412 32.38 23.31 -7.59
N ASN A 413 32.04 24.02 -8.66
CA ASN A 413 33.03 24.52 -9.59
C ASN A 413 33.76 25.68 -8.90
N CYS A 414 34.87 25.38 -8.24
CA CYS A 414 35.73 26.42 -7.71
C CYS A 414 36.30 27.23 -8.88
N THR A 415 35.85 28.47 -9.02
CA THR A 415 36.34 29.38 -10.05
C THR A 415 37.62 30.03 -9.54
N LYS A 416 38.64 30.08 -10.39
CA LYS A 416 39.91 30.75 -10.07
C LYS A 416 39.97 32.03 -10.89
N VAL A 417 39.93 33.17 -10.20
CA VAL A 417 40.09 34.50 -10.79
C VAL A 417 41.27 35.21 -10.11
N ASN A 418 41.77 36.28 -10.73
CA ASN A 418 42.97 36.96 -10.24
C ASN A 418 42.72 37.75 -8.94
N ASP A 419 41.47 38.14 -8.69
CA ASP A 419 41.06 38.84 -7.48
C ASP A 419 40.52 37.86 -6.42
N ALA A 420 41.12 37.89 -5.22
CA ALA A 420 40.80 36.93 -4.16
C ALA A 420 39.38 37.12 -3.60
N GLN A 421 38.85 38.34 -3.61
CA GLN A 421 37.53 38.67 -3.09
C GLN A 421 36.44 38.29 -4.10
N GLU A 422 36.65 38.56 -5.40
CA GLU A 422 35.80 38.11 -6.49
C GLU A 422 35.76 36.57 -6.55
N GLN A 423 36.90 35.90 -6.38
CA GLN A 423 36.97 34.44 -6.28
C GLN A 423 36.12 33.91 -5.12
N MET A 424 36.18 34.55 -3.96
CA MET A 424 35.39 34.17 -2.80
C MET A 424 33.89 34.26 -3.08
N TYR A 425 33.41 35.35 -3.70
CA TYR A 425 32.00 35.52 -4.04
C TYR A 425 31.48 34.48 -5.02
N LEU A 426 32.22 34.23 -6.10
CA LEU A 426 31.84 33.23 -7.10
C LEU A 426 31.78 31.82 -6.50
N ASN A 427 32.68 31.51 -5.55
CA ASN A 427 32.67 30.24 -4.84
C ASN A 427 31.47 30.11 -3.89
N ILE A 428 31.07 31.19 -3.20
CA ILE A 428 29.84 31.21 -2.38
C ILE A 428 28.61 30.97 -3.26
N GLU A 429 28.50 31.62 -4.42
CA GLU A 429 27.40 31.43 -5.37
C GLU A 429 27.35 30.01 -5.95
N SER A 430 28.50 29.44 -6.30
CA SER A 430 28.57 28.04 -6.74
C SER A 430 28.15 27.08 -5.61
N ALA A 431 28.53 27.38 -4.37
CA ALA A 431 28.18 26.58 -3.20
C ALA A 431 26.67 26.67 -2.87
N GLU A 432 26.05 27.85 -2.98
CA GLU A 432 24.59 28.02 -2.88
C GLU A 432 23.83 27.18 -3.90
N THR A 433 24.35 27.13 -5.13
CA THR A 433 23.77 26.33 -6.20
C THR A 433 23.89 24.83 -5.90
N ALA A 434 25.01 24.40 -5.32
CA ALA A 434 25.25 23.01 -4.96
C ALA A 434 24.34 22.54 -3.80
N VAL A 435 24.18 23.35 -2.74
CA VAL A 435 23.31 23.01 -1.59
C VAL A 435 21.85 22.77 -2.01
N LYS A 436 21.35 23.52 -2.99
CA LYS A 436 19.98 23.37 -3.49
C LYS A 436 19.72 22.04 -4.21
N GLN A 437 20.77 21.30 -4.60
CA GLN A 437 20.62 20.06 -5.38
C GLN A 437 20.39 18.82 -4.49
N GLU A 438 20.46 18.96 -3.15
CA GLU A 438 20.39 17.85 -2.18
C GLU A 438 21.36 16.69 -2.51
N LEU A 439 21.25 15.55 -1.80
CA LEU A 439 21.99 14.35 -2.17
C LEU A 439 21.44 13.79 -3.49
N THR A 440 22.33 13.53 -4.43
CA THR A 440 22.02 12.87 -5.68
C THR A 440 21.47 11.46 -5.45
N LYS A 441 20.73 10.95 -6.44
CA LYS A 441 20.22 9.57 -6.43
C LYS A 441 21.34 8.54 -6.21
N GLN A 442 22.54 8.77 -6.72
CA GLN A 442 23.68 7.86 -6.56
C GLN A 442 24.24 7.88 -5.13
N GLU A 443 24.36 9.06 -4.51
CA GLU A 443 24.75 9.19 -3.10
C GLU A 443 23.76 8.45 -2.20
N ILE A 444 22.45 8.65 -2.41
CA ILE A 444 21.41 7.96 -1.64
C ILE A 444 21.52 6.44 -1.79
N MET A 445 21.70 5.95 -3.02
CA MET A 445 21.86 4.51 -3.26
C MET A 445 23.11 3.94 -2.60
N ALA A 446 24.23 4.68 -2.58
CA ALA A 446 25.44 4.23 -1.88
C ALA A 446 25.20 4.07 -0.38
N LEU A 447 24.47 5.00 0.24
CA LEU A 447 24.08 4.89 1.65
C LEU A 447 23.13 3.71 1.91
N GLU A 448 22.23 3.40 0.97
CA GLU A 448 21.41 2.18 1.07
C GLU A 448 22.24 0.90 0.97
N VAL A 449 23.29 0.86 0.15
CA VAL A 449 24.17 -0.31 0.11
C VAL A 449 24.88 -0.51 1.45
N VAL A 450 25.33 0.57 2.11
CA VAL A 450 25.90 0.48 3.48
C VAL A 450 24.87 -0.07 4.45
N TYR A 451 23.64 0.45 4.42
CA TYR A 451 22.55 -0.05 5.26
C TYR A 451 22.31 -1.54 5.06
N HIS A 452 22.20 -2.00 3.82
CA HIS A 452 22.02 -3.42 3.52
C HIS A 452 23.22 -4.28 3.95
N ALA A 453 24.45 -3.77 3.83
CA ALA A 453 25.63 -4.47 4.33
C ALA A 453 25.59 -4.61 5.86
N MET A 454 25.26 -3.55 6.60
CA MET A 454 25.13 -3.59 8.05
C MET A 454 24.11 -4.64 8.50
N GLU A 455 22.94 -4.68 7.86
CA GLU A 455 21.89 -5.66 8.17
C GLU A 455 22.29 -7.11 7.82
N PHE A 456 23.08 -7.31 6.75
CA PHE A 456 23.60 -8.64 6.39
C PHE A 456 24.62 -9.17 7.40
N TYR A 457 25.59 -8.33 7.77
CA TYR A 457 26.63 -8.69 8.74
C TYR A 457 26.13 -8.65 10.19
N GLY A 458 24.99 -7.99 10.46
CA GLY A 458 24.44 -7.82 11.79
C GLY A 458 25.22 -6.81 12.62
N SER A 459 25.67 -5.72 11.99
CA SER A 459 26.39 -4.63 12.63
C SER A 459 25.43 -3.49 12.97
N ASP A 460 25.54 -2.97 14.19
CA ASP A 460 24.66 -1.89 14.64
C ASP A 460 25.10 -0.52 14.11
N SER A 461 26.38 -0.39 13.77
CA SER A 461 27.02 0.81 13.20
C SER A 461 27.94 0.48 12.02
N PHE A 462 28.22 1.47 11.17
CA PHE A 462 29.25 1.33 10.13
C PHE A 462 30.67 1.20 10.74
N GLU A 463 30.89 1.78 11.93
CA GLU A 463 32.16 1.66 12.64
C GLU A 463 32.46 0.18 13.01
N GLU A 464 31.45 -0.55 13.47
CA GLU A 464 31.53 -1.99 13.73
C GLU A 464 31.75 -2.78 12.44
N LEU A 465 30.98 -2.48 11.39
CA LEU A 465 31.09 -3.16 10.09
C LEU A 465 32.52 -3.06 9.53
N ARG A 466 33.15 -1.89 9.66
CA ARG A 466 34.53 -1.64 9.19
C ARG A 466 35.58 -2.47 9.93
N LYS A 467 35.30 -2.86 11.17
CA LYS A 467 36.19 -3.68 12.00
C LYS A 467 35.99 -5.17 11.76
N ASP A 468 34.92 -5.59 11.06
CA ASP A 468 34.68 -6.99 10.73
C ASP A 468 35.76 -7.52 9.76
N PRO A 469 36.54 -8.55 10.13
CA PRO A 469 37.55 -9.17 9.28
C PRO A 469 37.02 -9.62 7.91
N LYS A 470 35.74 -10.03 7.83
CA LYS A 470 35.10 -10.48 6.58
C LYS A 470 34.83 -9.33 5.60
N VAL A 471 34.80 -8.09 6.09
CA VAL A 471 34.56 -6.89 5.30
C VAL A 471 35.87 -6.24 4.85
N LEU A 472 36.90 -6.31 5.69
CA LEU A 472 38.22 -5.68 5.46
C LEU A 472 38.85 -6.05 4.10
N ASP A 473 38.69 -7.30 3.67
CA ASP A 473 39.28 -7.81 2.42
C ASP A 473 38.36 -7.67 1.19
N ASN A 474 37.13 -7.16 1.35
CA ASN A 474 36.19 -6.99 0.24
C ASN A 474 36.47 -5.68 -0.53
N PRO A 475 36.97 -5.73 -1.79
CA PRO A 475 37.35 -4.52 -2.53
C PRO A 475 36.17 -3.59 -2.83
N PHE A 476 34.97 -4.15 -2.95
CA PHE A 476 33.76 -3.39 -3.20
C PHE A 476 33.31 -2.61 -1.96
N LEU A 477 33.28 -3.27 -0.79
CA LEU A 477 32.98 -2.57 0.48
C LEU A 477 34.05 -1.55 0.83
N LYS A 478 35.32 -1.81 0.49
CA LYS A 478 36.40 -0.81 0.58
C LYS A 478 36.13 0.42 -0.29
N THR A 479 35.59 0.23 -1.49
CA THR A 479 35.23 1.33 -2.41
C THR A 479 34.06 2.16 -1.87
N ILE A 480 32.99 1.50 -1.39
CA ILE A 480 31.86 2.19 -0.75
C ILE A 480 32.31 2.94 0.49
N ARG A 481 33.15 2.32 1.32
CA ARG A 481 33.69 2.97 2.52
C ARG A 481 34.42 4.25 2.14
N ASN A 482 35.35 4.17 1.20
CA ASN A 482 36.09 5.35 0.77
C ASN A 482 35.13 6.43 0.24
N MET A 483 34.12 6.06 -0.54
CA MET A 483 33.10 6.99 -1.05
C MET A 483 32.33 7.69 0.09
N VAL A 484 31.86 6.95 1.11
CA VAL A 484 31.11 7.55 2.24
C VAL A 484 31.99 8.51 3.03
N PHE A 485 33.24 8.13 3.32
CA PHE A 485 34.18 8.99 4.02
C PHE A 485 34.55 10.21 3.18
N GLU A 486 34.82 10.04 1.88
CA GLU A 486 35.07 11.13 0.95
C GLU A 486 33.88 12.10 0.90
N TYR A 487 32.63 11.62 0.94
CA TYR A 487 31.47 12.50 1.05
C TYR A 487 31.48 13.27 2.36
N VAL A 488 31.52 12.57 3.51
CA VAL A 488 31.47 13.23 4.81
C VAL A 488 32.60 14.26 4.97
N ASP A 489 33.82 13.88 4.62
CA ASP A 489 34.98 14.77 4.66
C ASP A 489 34.84 15.93 3.68
N CYS A 490 34.34 15.69 2.47
CA CYS A 490 34.14 16.77 1.49
C CYS A 490 33.08 17.77 1.95
N TYR A 491 31.89 17.31 2.33
CA TYR A 491 30.82 18.19 2.83
C TYR A 491 31.28 18.92 4.11
N SER A 492 32.00 18.26 5.01
CA SER A 492 32.59 18.89 6.21
C SER A 492 33.59 19.99 5.86
N ASN A 493 34.58 19.66 5.02
CA ASN A 493 35.62 20.61 4.62
C ASN A 493 35.06 21.81 3.85
N LEU A 494 34.05 21.60 3.00
CA LEU A 494 33.33 22.68 2.33
C LEU A 494 32.60 23.57 3.34
N GLY A 495 31.96 22.97 4.34
CA GLY A 495 31.39 23.70 5.48
C GLY A 495 32.43 24.58 6.17
N ILE A 496 33.60 24.03 6.49
CA ILE A 496 34.71 24.76 7.14
C ILE A 496 35.22 25.91 6.26
N VAL A 497 35.48 25.67 4.97
CA VAL A 497 36.01 26.70 4.06
C VAL A 497 35.02 27.85 3.89
N LEU A 498 33.73 27.55 3.71
CA LEU A 498 32.68 28.58 3.58
C LEU A 498 32.48 29.34 4.89
N TYR A 499 32.67 28.67 6.03
CA TYR A 499 32.69 29.34 7.31
C TYR A 499 33.88 30.31 7.43
N GLN A 500 35.07 29.91 6.99
CA GLN A 500 36.25 30.80 6.94
C GLN A 500 36.04 32.00 5.99
N PHE A 501 35.35 31.79 4.86
CA PHE A 501 34.94 32.90 3.98
C PHE A 501 33.92 33.82 4.65
N ALA A 502 33.00 33.28 5.44
CA ALA A 502 32.08 34.08 6.25
C ALA A 502 32.88 34.97 7.22
N LEU A 503 33.84 34.42 7.97
CA LEU A 503 34.69 35.21 8.85
C LEU A 503 35.51 36.27 8.10
N SER A 504 35.99 35.96 6.90
CA SER A 504 36.80 36.90 6.09
C SER A 504 35.96 38.06 5.53
N THR A 505 34.80 37.76 4.94
CA THR A 505 33.82 38.79 4.48
C THR A 505 33.33 39.65 5.62
N GLN A 506 33.14 39.06 6.79
CA GLN A 506 32.77 39.77 8.00
C GLN A 506 33.82 40.79 8.45
N VAL A 507 35.11 40.46 8.40
CA VAL A 507 36.20 41.42 8.69
C VAL A 507 36.19 42.57 7.67
N LEU A 508 36.01 42.26 6.39
CA LEU A 508 35.90 43.26 5.31
C LEU A 508 34.65 44.13 5.46
N ALA A 509 33.56 43.60 6.02
CA ALA A 509 32.34 44.37 6.29
C ALA A 509 32.55 45.47 7.31
N ILE A 510 33.56 45.34 8.17
CA ILE A 510 33.84 46.25 9.28
C ILE A 510 34.90 47.30 8.93
N ILE A 511 35.76 47.02 7.96
CA ILE A 511 36.92 47.85 7.61
C ILE A 511 36.75 48.37 6.18
N ASP A 512 36.50 49.68 6.01
CA ASP A 512 36.62 50.33 4.70
C ASP A 512 38.08 50.74 4.46
N ASP A 513 38.67 50.20 3.40
CA ASP A 513 40.07 50.35 3.00
C ASP A 513 40.44 51.79 2.59
N ARG A 514 39.45 52.70 2.47
CA ARG A 514 39.71 54.07 2.02
C ARG A 514 40.07 55.07 3.13
N GLU A 515 39.68 54.86 4.39
CA GLU A 515 39.88 55.89 5.44
C GLU A 515 40.21 55.37 6.85
N GLY A 516 40.39 54.06 7.07
CA GLY A 516 40.74 53.54 8.39
C GLY A 516 39.66 53.77 9.46
N ASN A 517 38.43 54.08 9.05
CA ASN A 517 37.25 54.23 9.89
C ASN A 517 36.28 53.07 9.67
N PHE A 518 35.59 52.68 10.75
CA PHE A 518 34.53 51.67 10.74
C PHE A 518 33.33 52.15 9.91
N VAL A 519 33.17 51.64 8.69
CA VAL A 519 31.97 51.86 7.86
C VAL A 519 31.42 50.50 7.48
N ALA A 520 30.28 50.14 8.05
CA ALA A 520 29.64 48.85 7.83
C ALA A 520 29.27 48.68 6.33
N SER A 521 29.97 47.83 5.59
CA SER A 521 29.62 47.51 4.21
C SER A 521 28.45 46.53 4.17
N SER A 522 27.28 47.02 3.77
CA SER A 522 26.07 46.22 3.60
C SER A 522 26.27 45.04 2.64
N LYS A 523 27.09 45.21 1.59
CA LYS A 523 27.40 44.16 0.62
C LYS A 523 28.21 43.02 1.24
N GLU A 524 29.26 43.33 2.00
CA GLU A 524 30.07 42.30 2.65
C GLU A 524 29.29 41.55 3.73
N PHE A 525 28.39 42.25 4.44
CA PHE A 525 27.51 41.64 5.43
C PHE A 525 26.52 40.66 4.79
N GLU A 526 26.00 40.97 3.61
CA GLU A 526 25.18 40.05 2.82
C GLU A 526 25.95 38.78 2.45
N TYR A 527 27.19 38.90 1.95
CA TYR A 527 28.02 37.73 1.62
C TYR A 527 28.43 36.92 2.85
N TYR A 528 28.66 37.56 4.00
CA TYR A 528 28.85 36.87 5.28
C TYR A 528 27.65 35.98 5.62
N GLN A 529 26.44 36.54 5.62
CA GLN A 529 25.21 35.81 5.96
C GLN A 529 24.97 34.65 4.98
N ARG A 530 25.19 34.89 3.69
CA ARG A 530 25.08 33.87 2.64
C ARG A 530 26.08 32.73 2.86
N SER A 531 27.36 33.05 3.04
CA SER A 531 28.41 32.05 3.25
C SER A 531 28.18 31.22 4.53
N LEU A 532 27.74 31.86 5.62
CA LEU A 532 27.41 31.18 6.86
C LEU A 532 26.23 30.21 6.70
N LYS A 533 25.16 30.64 6.02
CA LYS A 533 23.98 29.79 5.77
C LYS A 533 24.36 28.57 4.93
N VAL A 534 25.15 28.75 3.89
CA VAL A 534 25.58 27.68 2.99
C VAL A 534 26.50 26.71 3.74
N SER A 535 27.44 27.22 4.53
CA SER A 535 28.30 26.43 5.42
C SER A 535 27.48 25.52 6.35
N GLN A 536 26.47 26.08 7.01
CA GLN A 536 25.56 25.31 7.88
C GLN A 536 24.84 24.20 7.11
N CYS A 537 24.39 24.45 5.88
CA CYS A 537 23.77 23.42 5.06
C CYS A 537 24.75 22.28 4.71
N PHE A 538 26.01 22.59 4.38
CA PHE A 538 27.04 21.57 4.13
C PHE A 538 27.30 20.70 5.37
N PHE A 539 27.41 21.30 6.56
CA PHE A 539 27.53 20.54 7.81
C PHE A 539 26.29 19.70 8.11
N GLN A 540 25.10 20.21 7.86
CA GLN A 540 23.85 19.46 8.02
C GLN A 540 23.79 18.26 7.07
N THR A 541 24.22 18.41 5.81
CA THR A 541 24.31 17.29 4.86
C THR A 541 25.35 16.26 5.31
N ALA A 542 26.53 16.70 5.75
CA ALA A 542 27.55 15.80 6.29
C ALA A 542 27.02 15.02 7.51
N LEU A 543 26.30 15.70 8.41
CA LEU A 543 25.69 15.11 9.60
C LEU A 543 24.62 14.09 9.20
N LEU A 544 23.75 14.43 8.24
CA LEU A 544 22.74 13.51 7.71
C LEU A 544 23.38 12.22 7.17
N ILE A 545 24.47 12.33 6.41
CA ILE A 545 25.21 11.16 5.91
C ILE A 545 25.75 10.33 7.07
N ALA A 546 26.46 10.96 8.02
CA ALA A 546 27.06 10.31 9.18
C ALA A 546 26.01 9.59 10.05
N THR A 547 24.84 10.22 10.25
CA THR A 547 23.70 9.61 10.96
C THR A 547 23.13 8.42 10.20
N ARG A 548 23.02 8.49 8.88
CA ARG A 548 22.49 7.39 8.05
C ARG A 548 23.36 6.14 8.10
N VAL A 549 24.68 6.31 8.18
CA VAL A 549 25.63 5.19 8.34
C VAL A 549 25.93 4.87 9.82
N LYS A 550 25.34 5.62 10.76
CA LYS A 550 25.56 5.49 12.20
C LYS A 550 27.05 5.52 12.56
N GLU A 551 27.77 6.55 12.10
CA GLU A 551 29.18 6.79 12.44
C GLU A 551 29.30 7.83 13.55
N ASP A 552 29.26 7.37 14.80
CA ASP A 552 29.16 8.24 15.98
C ASP A 552 30.31 9.25 16.09
N LYS A 553 31.54 8.81 15.83
CA LYS A 553 32.72 9.70 15.87
C LYS A 553 32.65 10.82 14.85
N LEU A 554 32.19 10.52 13.64
CA LEU A 554 32.00 11.52 12.60
C LEU A 554 30.89 12.49 12.99
N MET A 555 29.76 11.98 13.49
CA MET A 555 28.66 12.81 13.98
C MET A 555 29.13 13.78 15.07
N ILE A 556 29.88 13.32 16.06
CA ILE A 556 30.41 14.15 17.15
C ILE A 556 31.32 15.26 16.62
N ASN A 557 32.25 14.93 15.73
CA ASN A 557 33.17 15.91 15.15
C ASN A 557 32.42 16.96 14.33
N LEU A 558 31.45 16.55 13.52
CA LEU A 558 30.61 17.46 12.73
C LEU A 558 29.75 18.36 13.61
N LEU A 559 29.17 17.82 14.68
CA LEU A 559 28.40 18.58 15.64
C LEU A 559 29.25 19.61 16.37
N ARG A 560 30.50 19.25 16.71
CA ARG A 560 31.47 20.20 17.28
C ARG A 560 31.78 21.32 16.30
N SER A 561 32.10 21.00 15.05
CA SER A 561 32.37 22.02 14.02
C SER A 561 31.16 22.92 13.78
N LEU A 562 29.95 22.37 13.77
CA LEU A 562 28.71 23.15 13.65
C LEU A 562 28.50 24.07 14.86
N ALA A 563 28.76 23.58 16.07
CA ALA A 563 28.67 24.36 17.30
C ALA A 563 29.71 25.49 17.36
N GLU A 564 30.96 25.22 16.96
CA GLU A 564 32.00 26.24 16.81
C GLU A 564 31.56 27.33 15.82
N CYS A 565 30.97 26.96 14.67
CA CYS A 565 30.43 27.94 13.72
C CYS A 565 29.34 28.83 14.34
N GLN A 566 28.50 28.27 15.23
CA GLN A 566 27.43 29.00 15.90
C GLN A 566 27.94 29.88 17.05
N ASP A 567 28.96 29.46 17.78
CA ASP A 567 29.53 30.20 18.93
C ASP A 567 30.21 31.51 18.51
N TYR A 568 31.07 31.46 17.50
CA TYR A 568 31.66 32.68 16.91
C TYR A 568 30.63 33.64 16.33
N THR A 569 29.51 33.13 15.80
CA THR A 569 28.39 33.97 15.35
C THR A 569 27.79 34.74 16.54
N GLY A 570 27.63 34.08 17.70
CA GLY A 570 27.12 34.69 18.94
C GLY A 570 28.08 35.72 19.56
N ILE A 571 29.38 35.40 19.66
CA ILE A 571 30.43 36.30 20.16
C ILE A 571 30.52 37.59 19.31
N PHE A 572 30.27 37.48 18.01
CA PHE A 572 30.43 38.60 17.11
C PHE A 572 29.17 39.48 16.96
N ILE A 573 27.97 38.90 16.98
CA ILE A 573 26.74 39.71 17.09
C ILE A 573 26.78 40.57 18.36
N HIS A 574 27.39 40.04 19.44
CA HIS A 574 27.67 40.78 20.67
C HIS A 574 28.64 41.98 20.46
N GLN A 575 29.69 41.84 19.64
CA GLN A 575 30.59 42.95 19.28
C GLN A 575 29.93 44.00 18.37
N ILE A 576 28.94 43.61 17.54
CA ILE A 576 28.17 44.50 16.65
C ILE A 576 27.03 45.26 17.36
N THR A 577 26.66 44.90 18.60
CA THR A 577 25.53 45.49 19.39
C THR A 577 25.69 46.97 19.81
N LYS A 578 26.16 47.81 18.89
CA LYS A 578 25.92 49.25 18.82
C LYS A 578 24.79 49.63 17.85
N ILE A 579 24.22 48.71 17.05
CA ILE A 579 23.21 49.02 16.02
C ILE A 579 22.00 48.04 16.07
N ASN A 580 20.78 48.59 16.06
CA ASN A 580 19.49 48.01 16.49
C ASN A 580 18.88 46.84 15.67
N GLU A 581 19.57 46.23 14.71
CA GLU A 581 18.95 45.24 13.79
C GLU A 581 19.15 43.75 14.20
N SER A 582 19.80 43.47 15.33
CA SER A 582 20.34 42.13 15.64
C SER A 582 19.46 41.20 16.49
N LYS A 583 18.30 41.65 16.99
CA LYS A 583 17.48 40.84 17.92
C LYS A 583 16.84 39.63 17.23
N GLU A 584 16.31 39.80 16.01
CA GLU A 584 15.77 38.68 15.20
C GLU A 584 16.86 37.66 14.81
N ALA A 585 18.08 38.11 14.54
CA ALA A 585 19.20 37.22 14.22
C ALA A 585 19.63 36.38 15.43
N PHE A 586 19.64 36.99 16.63
CA PHE A 586 19.94 36.28 17.88
C PHE A 586 18.83 35.27 18.23
N ASP A 587 17.56 35.64 18.04
CA ASP A 587 16.41 34.73 18.21
C ASP A 587 16.45 33.57 17.20
N GLN A 588 16.86 33.82 15.95
CA GLN A 588 17.02 32.77 14.93
C GLN A 588 18.18 31.81 15.22
N ILE A 589 19.31 32.33 15.74
CA ILE A 589 20.43 31.51 16.19
C ILE A 589 20.03 30.67 17.40
N LYS A 590 19.27 31.25 18.34
CA LYS A 590 18.69 30.53 19.47
C LYS A 590 17.77 29.41 19.02
N VAL A 591 16.86 29.66 18.08
CA VAL A 591 15.99 28.62 17.48
C VAL A 591 16.82 27.54 16.78
N ASN A 592 17.90 27.90 16.08
CA ASN A 592 18.76 26.93 15.38
C ASN A 592 19.61 26.10 16.34
N LEU A 593 20.13 26.70 17.41
CA LEU A 593 20.81 26.02 18.52
C LEU A 593 19.83 25.10 19.26
N GLU A 594 18.61 25.55 19.55
CA GLU A 594 17.55 24.73 20.16
C GLU A 594 17.14 23.57 19.25
N LYS A 595 17.06 23.77 17.93
CA LYS A 595 16.86 22.67 16.96
C LYS A 595 18.03 21.69 16.95
N ALA A 596 19.27 22.18 17.00
CA ALA A 596 20.46 21.34 17.09
C ALA A 596 20.50 20.55 18.42
N VAL A 597 20.10 21.17 19.53
CA VAL A 597 19.93 20.52 20.84
C VAL A 597 18.82 19.47 20.82
N GLN A 598 17.68 19.73 20.17
CA GLN A 598 16.60 18.74 20.00
C GLN A 598 17.02 17.54 19.12
N ILE A 599 17.94 17.74 18.18
CA ILE A 599 18.60 16.65 17.44
C ILE A 599 19.56 15.90 18.38
N PHE A 600 20.25 16.63 19.25
CA PHE A 600 21.17 16.10 20.27
C PHE A 600 20.47 15.22 21.33
N ASP A 601 19.32 15.65 21.83
CA ASP A 601 18.52 14.93 22.84
C ASP A 601 17.93 13.61 22.28
N LYS A 602 17.96 13.41 20.96
CA LYS A 602 17.57 12.16 20.29
C LYS A 602 18.72 11.15 20.17
N LEU A 603 19.94 11.51 20.55
CA LEU A 603 21.13 10.65 20.49
C LEU A 603 21.44 10.08 21.89
N SER A 604 21.57 8.76 21.99
CA SER A 604 21.50 8.01 23.24
C SER A 604 22.87 7.73 23.89
N PHE A 605 23.65 8.73 24.36
CA PHE A 605 24.86 8.45 25.16
C PHE A 605 25.23 9.56 26.17
N GLU A 606 25.17 9.25 27.47
CA GLU A 606 25.23 10.21 28.60
C GLU A 606 26.58 10.94 28.83
N GLN A 607 27.73 10.38 28.44
CA GLN A 607 29.03 10.87 28.95
C GLN A 607 29.71 11.98 28.11
N GLN A 608 29.46 12.06 26.80
CA GLN A 608 29.96 13.14 25.91
C GLN A 608 28.88 14.19 25.62
N ILE A 609 27.62 13.87 25.96
CA ILE A 609 26.54 14.83 26.08
C ILE A 609 26.90 15.94 27.06
N ASP A 610 27.61 15.63 28.16
CA ASP A 610 28.01 16.64 29.14
C ASP A 610 29.07 17.61 28.62
N GLU A 611 29.98 17.21 27.72
CA GLU A 611 30.97 18.11 27.12
C GLU A 611 30.32 19.06 26.10
N VAL A 612 29.37 18.58 25.30
CA VAL A 612 28.63 19.43 24.35
C VAL A 612 27.56 20.26 25.04
N LYS A 613 26.88 19.72 26.06
CA LYS A 613 26.06 20.51 26.98
C LYS A 613 26.90 21.51 27.74
N GLN A 614 28.15 21.22 28.11
CA GLN A 614 29.08 22.20 28.69
C GLN A 614 29.49 23.26 27.68
N ALA A 615 29.71 22.93 26.40
CA ALA A 615 29.95 23.93 25.36
C ALA A 615 28.72 24.85 25.15
N ILE A 616 27.52 24.26 25.06
CA ILE A 616 26.23 24.98 24.97
C ILE A 616 25.91 25.73 26.26
N HIS A 617 26.29 25.21 27.42
CA HIS A 617 26.09 25.86 28.72
C HIS A 617 27.10 26.99 28.91
N SER A 618 28.35 26.84 28.46
CA SER A 618 29.38 27.90 28.42
C SER A 618 28.94 29.05 27.51
N LEU A 619 28.30 28.73 26.39
CA LEU A 619 27.58 29.67 25.53
C LEU A 619 26.49 30.46 26.29
N LYS A 620 25.69 29.79 27.14
CA LYS A 620 24.69 30.44 28.02
C LYS A 620 25.29 31.16 29.23
N THR A 621 26.39 30.70 29.81
CA THR A 621 27.05 31.36 30.97
C THR A 621 27.80 32.61 30.52
N ASN A 622 28.31 32.60 29.29
CA ASN A 622 28.82 33.79 28.64
C ASN A 622 27.73 34.88 28.51
N GLU A 623 26.45 34.53 28.28
CA GLU A 623 25.33 35.49 28.30
C GLU A 623 25.20 36.23 29.64
N GLU A 624 25.31 35.53 30.78
CA GLU A 624 25.27 36.11 32.12
C GLU A 624 26.51 36.96 32.45
N TYR A 625 27.68 36.50 31.99
CA TYR A 625 28.93 37.25 32.08
C TYR A 625 28.88 38.54 31.25
N TYR A 626 28.35 38.48 30.03
CA TYR A 626 28.14 39.63 29.15
C TYR A 626 27.08 40.58 29.72
N THR A 627 26.00 40.07 30.32
CA THR A 627 24.97 40.90 30.98
C THR A 627 25.51 41.63 32.22
N THR A 628 26.39 40.97 33.00
CA THR A 628 27.01 41.55 34.20
C THR A 628 28.14 42.53 33.85
N PHE A 629 28.92 42.23 32.80
CA PHE A 629 29.92 43.15 32.23
C PHE A 629 29.26 44.41 31.64
N ILE A 630 28.09 44.27 30.99
CA ILE A 630 27.27 45.39 30.50
C ILE A 630 26.74 46.27 31.66
N ALA A 631 26.28 45.68 32.77
CA ALA A 631 25.82 46.46 33.93
C ALA A 631 26.96 47.25 34.61
N THR A 632 28.18 46.72 34.56
CA THR A 632 29.38 47.34 35.16
C THR A 632 30.02 48.41 34.26
N PHE A 633 29.76 48.36 32.95
CA PHE A 633 30.28 49.34 31.96
C PHE A 633 29.31 50.49 31.64
N LEU A 634 28.04 50.39 32.09
CA LEU A 634 26.98 51.38 31.89
C LEU A 634 26.66 52.25 33.14
N THR A 635 27.32 52.01 34.27
CA THR A 635 27.37 52.89 35.46
C THR A 635 28.78 53.44 35.62
#